data_AF-A0A0B0MJH9-F1
#
_entry.id   AF-A0A0B0MJH9-F1
#
_cell.length_a   1.000
_cell.length_b   1.000
_cell.length_c   1.000
_cell.angle_alpha   90.00
_cell.angle_beta   90.00
_cell.angle_gamma   90.00
#
_symmetry.space_group_name_H-M   'P 1'
#
loop_
_entity.id
_entity.type
_entity.pdbx_description
1 polymer ?
#
loop_
_entity_poly.entity_id
_entity_poly.type
_entity_poly.pdbx_seq_one_letter_code
_entity_poly.pdbx_strand_id
1 'polypeptide(L)'
;MEKESELIRRCIEAACQSKESVEKWRRQRRTLERLPSHLSQSLLRNLLRRRLLFPSLLEVFKYSVEEIDLRGENSVDAEWMAYLGAFRYLRLLNLGDCHRINNSAIWPIVGMTSLKEVDLSRCMKVTDAGVKHLISISTLEKLWISETGVTANGVALLASLKNLSVLDLGGLPVTDSSLKSLQALTKLRYLDLWGSKISNQGALVLQRFPKLSFLNLAWTNVTRFPNLSALECLNMSNCTIDSILEGNGDKAPLLKLVCAGATFMNEAEAFLYIKTSSLSLLDVSKSSLSRFGILADMQMLEHLDLSSGTMGDDSVEMIVCIGANLKNLNLSSTRVSSVGIGILVGHVPKLENLSLSHTAIDDVALSYIGLMPSLKFINLSSTNIKGFILQPGTESHVDSTLTALQNLSYLESLNLEHTQVRDPDLHPLSSCKKLSHLSLKCASLTDATLHLLSSLPKLTTLHVCDAVLTTNGLDAFSPPTTLRVLDLMGCWLLTEDAISQFIKKHPQVEIRHEIVQNLSTEQQTISNCLSTSQQSLKGPQWNKKQGNLPMPQFFVDQRLKYNREELLALQFSPLALQSPHDAGSVTPNI
;
A
#
# COMPACT_ATOMS: atom_id res chain seq x y z
N MET A 1 -13.44 15.03 17.82
CA MET A 1 -14.15 14.87 16.53
C MET A 1 -15.47 14.19 16.82
N GLU A 2 -16.43 15.00 17.23
CA GLU A 2 -17.74 14.55 17.69
C GLU A 2 -18.66 14.29 16.50
N LYS A 3 -19.40 13.18 16.58
CA LYS A 3 -20.63 12.83 15.86
C LYS A 3 -21.12 13.92 14.89
N GLU A 4 -20.82 13.78 13.59
CA GLU A 4 -21.67 14.40 12.57
C GLU A 4 -23.11 13.95 12.89
N SER A 5 -24.00 14.91 13.20
CA SER A 5 -25.40 14.62 13.47
C SER A 5 -25.94 13.79 12.30
N GLU A 6 -26.58 12.65 12.58
CA GLU A 6 -27.18 11.77 11.56
C GLU A 6 -28.06 12.55 10.56
N LEU A 7 -28.65 13.66 11.02
CA LEU A 7 -29.38 14.60 10.18
C LEU A 7 -28.50 15.25 9.09
N ILE A 8 -27.29 15.70 9.43
CA ILE A 8 -26.34 16.31 8.48
C ILE A 8 -25.96 15.31 7.41
N ARG A 9 -25.63 14.07 7.80
CA ARG A 9 -25.29 12.98 6.88
C ARG A 9 -26.44 12.72 5.91
N ARG A 10 -27.67 12.56 6.41
CA ARG A 10 -28.86 12.36 5.59
C ARG A 10 -29.16 13.55 4.68
N CYS A 11 -28.92 14.78 5.14
CA CYS A 11 -29.08 15.99 4.32
C CYS A 11 -28.07 16.04 3.16
N ILE A 12 -26.79 15.70 3.41
CA ILE A 12 -25.77 15.63 2.36
C ILE A 12 -26.08 14.50 1.37
N GLU A 13 -26.51 13.34 1.87
CA GLU A 13 -26.94 12.21 1.03
C GLU A 13 -28.13 12.59 0.13
N ALA A 14 -29.12 13.30 0.66
CA ALA A 14 -30.25 13.81 -0.10
C ALA A 14 -29.83 14.88 -1.12
N ALA A 15 -28.94 15.80 -0.73
CA ALA A 15 -28.42 16.86 -1.61
C ALA A 15 -27.62 16.30 -2.80
N CYS A 16 -26.95 15.15 -2.61
CA CYS A 16 -26.16 14.47 -3.62
C CYS A 16 -26.87 13.24 -4.22
N GLN A 17 -28.20 13.12 -4.07
CA GLN A 17 -28.94 11.93 -4.52
C GLN A 17 -28.96 11.81 -6.05
N SER A 18 -29.16 12.91 -6.77
CA SER A 18 -29.23 12.94 -8.24
C SER A 18 -28.75 14.29 -8.78
N LYS A 19 -28.50 14.36 -10.09
CA LYS A 19 -28.18 15.62 -10.79
C LYS A 19 -29.28 16.67 -10.59
N GLU A 20 -30.54 16.26 -10.58
CA GLU A 20 -31.68 17.14 -10.33
C GLU A 20 -31.67 17.73 -8.92
N SER A 21 -31.32 16.93 -7.91
CA SER A 21 -31.15 17.42 -6.54
C SER A 21 -30.06 18.48 -6.47
N VAL A 22 -28.93 18.25 -7.14
CA VAL A 22 -27.82 19.22 -7.26
C VAL A 22 -28.29 20.52 -7.91
N GLU A 23 -29.02 20.45 -9.01
CA GLU A 23 -29.55 21.63 -9.68
C GLU A 23 -30.56 22.42 -8.83
N LYS A 24 -31.41 21.73 -8.05
CA LYS A 24 -32.41 22.38 -7.18
C LYS A 24 -31.76 23.31 -6.16
N TRP A 25 -30.76 22.83 -5.43
CA TRP A 25 -30.09 23.68 -4.44
C TRP A 25 -29.07 24.62 -5.08
N ARG A 26 -28.47 24.28 -6.23
CA ARG A 26 -27.55 25.17 -6.96
C ARG A 26 -28.24 26.49 -7.36
N ARG A 27 -29.53 26.44 -7.75
CA ARG A 27 -30.32 27.64 -8.06
C ARG A 27 -30.48 28.58 -6.86
N GLN A 28 -30.31 28.08 -5.64
CA GLN A 28 -30.34 28.84 -4.38
C GLN A 28 -28.95 29.35 -3.97
N ARG A 29 -28.03 29.56 -4.93
CA ARG A 29 -26.61 29.91 -4.78
C ARG A 29 -26.25 30.84 -3.61
N ARG A 30 -27.04 31.89 -3.34
CA ARG A 30 -26.75 32.92 -2.32
C ARG A 30 -26.72 32.39 -0.88
N THR A 31 -27.48 31.33 -0.56
CA THR A 31 -27.49 30.76 0.80
C THR A 31 -26.31 29.83 1.06
N LEU A 32 -25.71 29.27 0.00
CA LEU A 32 -24.64 28.28 0.08
C LEU A 32 -23.24 28.90 0.16
N GLU A 33 -23.07 30.16 -0.23
CA GLU A 33 -21.81 30.89 -0.04
C GLU A 33 -21.44 31.11 1.44
N ARG A 34 -22.40 30.95 2.36
CA ARG A 34 -22.21 31.06 3.82
C ARG A 34 -22.11 29.70 4.51
N LEU A 35 -22.03 28.61 3.75
CA LEU A 35 -22.00 27.27 4.30
C LEU A 35 -20.67 27.06 5.05
N PRO A 36 -20.70 26.55 6.29
CA PRO A 36 -19.48 26.24 7.05
C PRO A 36 -18.49 25.39 6.23
N SER A 37 -17.19 25.62 6.44
CA SER A 37 -16.13 24.95 5.66
C SER A 37 -16.22 23.42 5.74
N HIS A 38 -16.46 22.87 6.94
CA HIS A 38 -16.62 21.43 7.16
C HIS A 38 -17.78 20.83 6.33
N LEU A 39 -18.96 21.47 6.33
CA LEU A 39 -20.10 21.01 5.54
C LEU A 39 -19.82 21.14 4.04
N SER A 40 -19.14 22.20 3.63
CA SER A 40 -18.83 22.47 2.22
C SER A 40 -17.88 21.39 1.69
N GLN A 41 -16.91 21.00 2.51
CA GLN A 41 -15.94 19.97 2.15
C GLN A 41 -16.56 18.57 2.15
N SER A 42 -17.42 18.24 3.13
CA SER A 42 -18.19 16.98 3.11
C SER A 42 -19.13 16.91 1.89
N LEU A 43 -19.77 18.02 1.51
CA LEU A 43 -20.62 18.09 0.32
C LEU A 43 -19.80 17.88 -0.97
N LEU A 44 -18.67 18.59 -1.12
CA LEU A 44 -17.77 18.47 -2.27
C LEU A 44 -17.23 17.03 -2.43
N ARG A 45 -16.77 16.40 -1.34
CA ARG A 45 -16.31 15.00 -1.34
C ARG A 45 -17.40 14.04 -1.79
N ASN A 46 -18.64 14.23 -1.35
CA ASN A 46 -19.77 13.40 -1.77
C ASN A 46 -20.14 13.62 -3.24
N LEU A 47 -20.06 14.86 -3.75
CA LEU A 47 -20.28 15.16 -5.16
C LEU A 47 -19.25 14.49 -6.06
N LEU A 48 -17.97 14.51 -5.64
CA LEU A 48 -16.87 13.80 -6.33
C LEU A 48 -17.09 12.30 -6.33
N ARG A 49 -17.34 11.70 -5.16
CA ARG A 49 -17.58 10.26 -5.02
C ARG A 49 -18.73 9.76 -5.90
N ARG A 50 -19.74 10.60 -6.13
CA ARG A 50 -20.91 10.28 -6.97
C ARG A 50 -20.79 10.74 -8.42
N ARG A 51 -19.65 11.34 -8.82
CA ARG A 51 -19.41 11.90 -10.17
C ARG A 51 -20.50 12.91 -10.59
N LEU A 52 -20.95 13.72 -9.64
CA LEU A 52 -21.98 14.77 -9.84
C LEU A 52 -21.37 16.17 -9.94
N LEU A 53 -20.06 16.31 -9.77
CA LEU A 53 -19.36 17.57 -9.87
C LEU A 53 -19.10 17.94 -11.36
N PHE A 54 -19.23 19.23 -11.67
CA PHE A 54 -18.91 19.81 -12.97
C PHE A 54 -18.35 21.23 -12.76
N PRO A 55 -17.62 21.82 -13.73
CA PRO A 55 -16.79 23.02 -13.51
C PRO A 55 -17.54 24.18 -12.84
N SER A 56 -18.69 24.57 -13.40
CA SER A 56 -19.48 25.72 -12.93
C SER A 56 -20.16 25.51 -11.58
N LEU A 57 -20.12 24.30 -11.00
CA LEU A 57 -20.58 24.05 -9.62
C LEU A 57 -19.52 24.44 -8.59
N LEU A 58 -18.24 24.45 -8.96
CA LEU A 58 -17.13 24.84 -8.07
C LEU A 58 -17.30 26.27 -7.54
N GLU A 59 -17.97 27.14 -8.30
CA GLU A 59 -18.23 28.53 -7.88
C GLU A 59 -19.00 28.66 -6.56
N VAL A 60 -19.77 27.63 -6.17
CA VAL A 60 -20.50 27.62 -4.89
C VAL A 60 -19.53 27.51 -3.71
N PHE A 61 -18.38 26.88 -3.92
CA PHE A 61 -17.42 26.52 -2.88
C PHE A 61 -16.26 27.52 -2.72
N LYS A 62 -16.17 28.53 -3.59
CA LYS A 62 -15.03 29.46 -3.69
C LYS A 62 -14.67 30.22 -2.40
N TYR A 63 -15.63 30.39 -1.48
CA TYR A 63 -15.46 31.12 -0.22
C TYR A 63 -15.46 30.24 1.02
N SER A 64 -15.70 28.93 0.89
CA SER A 64 -15.87 28.04 2.03
C SER A 64 -14.92 26.85 2.05
N VAL A 65 -14.43 26.40 0.89
CA VAL A 65 -13.55 25.23 0.80
C VAL A 65 -12.08 25.64 0.81
N GLU A 66 -11.32 24.97 1.67
CA GLU A 66 -9.87 25.15 1.81
C GLU A 66 -9.06 24.03 1.14
N GLU A 67 -9.68 22.89 0.85
CA GLU A 67 -8.97 21.73 0.30
C GLU A 67 -9.79 21.09 -0.81
N ILE A 68 -9.15 20.89 -1.96
CA ILE A 68 -9.77 20.29 -3.13
C ILE A 68 -8.91 19.12 -3.58
N ASP A 69 -9.53 17.95 -3.65
CA ASP A 69 -8.91 16.75 -4.18
C ASP A 69 -9.66 16.30 -5.43
N LEU A 70 -8.99 16.38 -6.57
CA LEU A 70 -9.49 15.95 -7.88
C LEU A 70 -8.59 14.85 -8.47
N ARG A 71 -7.87 14.12 -7.63
CA ARG A 71 -6.91 13.11 -8.10
C ARG A 71 -7.59 12.06 -9.00
N GLY A 72 -6.98 11.81 -10.15
CA GLY A 72 -7.46 10.83 -11.15
C GLY A 72 -8.69 11.26 -11.95
N GLU A 73 -9.17 12.51 -11.76
CA GLU A 73 -10.34 13.00 -12.49
C GLU A 73 -9.97 13.41 -13.91
N ASN A 74 -10.23 12.50 -14.85
CA ASN A 74 -9.97 12.70 -16.29
C ASN A 74 -10.74 13.86 -16.94
N SER A 75 -11.74 14.41 -16.25
CA SER A 75 -12.55 15.53 -16.73
C SER A 75 -11.92 16.90 -16.46
N VAL A 76 -10.92 16.98 -15.57
CA VAL A 76 -10.35 18.25 -15.12
C VAL A 76 -9.39 18.80 -16.16
N ASP A 77 -9.75 19.95 -16.72
CA ASP A 77 -9.00 20.65 -17.74
C ASP A 77 -8.87 22.16 -17.41
N ALA A 78 -8.54 22.98 -18.40
CA ALA A 78 -8.37 24.42 -18.20
C ALA A 78 -9.66 25.14 -17.75
N GLU A 79 -10.85 24.65 -18.10
CA GLU A 79 -12.12 25.25 -17.66
C GLU A 79 -12.29 25.09 -16.15
N TRP A 80 -12.07 23.87 -15.64
CA TRP A 80 -12.09 23.59 -14.21
C TRP A 80 -11.12 24.48 -13.44
N MET A 81 -9.90 24.60 -13.95
CA MET A 81 -8.87 25.42 -13.32
C MET A 81 -9.21 26.91 -13.31
N ALA A 82 -9.92 27.42 -14.32
CA ALA A 82 -10.40 28.80 -14.32
C ALA A 82 -11.33 29.08 -13.12
N TYR A 83 -12.21 28.14 -12.78
CA TYR A 83 -13.04 28.25 -11.57
C TYR A 83 -12.24 28.09 -10.27
N LEU A 84 -11.23 27.20 -10.26
CA LEU A 84 -10.35 27.00 -9.10
C LEU A 84 -9.52 28.25 -8.78
N GLY A 85 -9.13 29.03 -9.79
CA GLY A 85 -8.44 30.31 -9.61
C GLY A 85 -9.27 31.36 -8.85
N ALA A 86 -10.59 31.19 -8.74
CA ALA A 86 -11.46 32.11 -8.00
C ALA A 86 -11.55 31.81 -6.49
N PHE A 87 -10.91 30.74 -6.00
CA PHE A 87 -11.00 30.34 -4.59
C PHE A 87 -10.15 31.24 -3.71
N ARG A 88 -10.72 31.74 -2.61
CA ARG A 88 -10.06 32.72 -1.74
C ARG A 88 -9.26 32.10 -0.59
N TYR A 89 -9.65 30.91 -0.15
CA TYR A 89 -9.09 30.24 1.02
C TYR A 89 -8.47 28.88 0.69
N LEU A 90 -8.30 28.57 -0.59
CA LEU A 90 -7.74 27.28 -1.02
C LEU A 90 -6.31 27.15 -0.51
N ARG A 91 -6.08 26.15 0.33
CA ARG A 91 -4.82 25.79 0.97
C ARG A 91 -4.20 24.57 0.33
N LEU A 92 -5.01 23.57 -0.04
CA LEU A 92 -4.56 22.33 -0.66
C LEU A 92 -5.29 22.10 -1.99
N LEU A 93 -4.51 21.86 -3.04
CA LEU A 93 -5.02 21.47 -4.34
C LEU A 93 -4.32 20.19 -4.82
N ASN A 94 -5.06 19.09 -4.87
CA ASN A 94 -4.59 17.82 -5.39
C ASN A 94 -5.17 17.56 -6.79
N LEU A 95 -4.29 17.56 -7.79
CA LEU A 95 -4.56 17.30 -9.19
C LEU A 95 -3.76 16.08 -9.70
N GLY A 96 -3.27 15.23 -8.78
CA GLY A 96 -2.48 14.07 -9.15
C GLY A 96 -3.22 13.20 -10.18
N ASP A 97 -2.50 12.64 -11.14
CA ASP A 97 -3.05 11.74 -12.18
C ASP A 97 -4.11 12.39 -13.10
N CYS A 98 -4.19 13.74 -13.17
CA CYS A 98 -5.09 14.44 -14.08
C CYS A 98 -4.44 14.65 -15.46
N HIS A 99 -4.65 13.74 -16.41
CA HIS A 99 -3.96 13.73 -17.71
C HIS A 99 -4.31 14.87 -18.69
N ARG A 100 -5.35 15.66 -18.40
CA ARG A 100 -5.76 16.83 -19.21
C ARG A 100 -5.17 18.15 -18.75
N ILE A 101 -4.57 18.20 -17.56
CA ILE A 101 -3.90 19.39 -17.04
C ILE A 101 -2.62 19.65 -17.83
N ASN A 102 -2.48 20.88 -18.34
CA ASN A 102 -1.32 21.36 -19.08
C ASN A 102 -0.83 22.69 -18.48
N ASN A 103 0.24 23.27 -19.04
CA ASN A 103 0.80 24.54 -18.55
C ASN A 103 -0.24 25.68 -18.47
N SER A 104 -1.10 25.83 -19.49
CA SER A 104 -2.14 26.87 -19.51
C SER A 104 -3.21 26.67 -18.44
N ALA A 105 -3.51 25.42 -18.10
CA ALA A 105 -4.47 25.10 -17.04
C ALA A 105 -3.93 25.51 -15.64
N ILE A 106 -2.62 25.67 -15.46
CA ILE A 106 -2.03 26.12 -14.18
C ILE A 106 -2.06 27.65 -14.03
N TRP A 107 -2.18 28.40 -15.13
CA TRP A 107 -2.20 29.86 -15.09
C TRP A 107 -3.22 30.47 -14.10
N PRO A 108 -4.47 29.97 -13.97
CA PRO A 108 -5.46 30.59 -13.09
C PRO A 108 -5.10 30.59 -11.60
N ILE A 109 -4.19 29.73 -11.15
CA ILE A 109 -3.77 29.67 -9.75
C ILE A 109 -2.55 30.58 -9.44
N VAL A 110 -2.08 31.34 -10.43
CA VAL A 110 -1.01 32.32 -10.27
C VAL A 110 -1.42 33.38 -9.25
N GLY A 111 -0.53 33.67 -8.30
CA GLY A 111 -0.74 34.72 -7.30
C GLY A 111 -1.72 34.36 -6.17
N MET A 112 -2.18 33.12 -6.06
CA MET A 112 -2.97 32.67 -4.90
C MET A 112 -2.13 32.77 -3.63
N THR A 113 -2.61 33.51 -2.63
CA THR A 113 -1.86 33.79 -1.39
C THR A 113 -2.16 32.81 -0.25
N SER A 114 -3.20 31.98 -0.38
CA SER A 114 -3.59 30.99 0.63
C SER A 114 -3.02 29.60 0.37
N LEU A 115 -2.57 29.34 -0.85
CA LEU A 115 -2.22 27.99 -1.31
C LEU A 115 -0.88 27.56 -0.71
N LYS A 116 -0.89 26.42 -0.02
CA LYS A 116 0.26 25.84 0.68
C LYS A 116 0.69 24.51 0.10
N GLU A 117 -0.24 23.74 -0.42
CA GLU A 117 -0.01 22.37 -0.88
C GLU A 117 -0.55 22.20 -2.30
N VAL A 118 0.32 21.79 -3.21
CA VAL A 118 -0.04 21.50 -4.60
C VAL A 118 0.52 20.15 -5.01
N ASP A 119 -0.36 19.29 -5.50
CA ASP A 119 0.01 18.01 -6.09
C ASP A 119 -0.37 17.99 -7.58
N LEU A 120 0.64 17.85 -8.43
CA LEU A 120 0.55 17.73 -9.88
C LEU A 120 1.20 16.43 -10.37
N SER A 121 1.39 15.45 -9.47
CA SER A 121 2.06 14.19 -9.79
C SER A 121 1.39 13.50 -10.97
N ARG A 122 2.17 12.91 -11.88
CA ARG A 122 1.69 12.23 -13.10
C ARG A 122 0.91 13.11 -14.09
N CYS A 123 0.93 14.44 -13.93
CA CYS A 123 0.42 15.37 -14.94
C CYS A 123 1.47 15.61 -16.04
N MET A 124 1.65 14.63 -16.95
CA MET A 124 2.75 14.62 -17.94
C MET A 124 2.83 15.85 -18.85
N LYS A 125 1.72 16.58 -19.07
CA LYS A 125 1.68 17.79 -19.92
C LYS A 125 2.09 19.07 -19.17
N VAL A 126 2.39 18.97 -17.88
CA VAL A 126 2.97 20.05 -17.08
C VAL A 126 4.48 20.02 -17.28
N THR A 127 5.04 21.15 -17.69
CA THR A 127 6.46 21.33 -18.04
C THR A 127 7.05 22.52 -17.29
N ASP A 128 8.29 22.90 -17.60
CA ASP A 128 8.96 24.09 -17.05
C ASP A 128 8.12 25.37 -17.17
N ALA A 129 7.29 25.49 -18.21
CA ALA A 129 6.35 26.61 -18.36
C ALA A 129 5.30 26.64 -17.25
N GLY A 130 4.75 25.48 -16.85
CA GLY A 130 3.85 25.36 -15.71
C GLY A 130 4.54 25.72 -14.39
N VAL A 131 5.80 25.31 -14.21
CA VAL A 131 6.58 25.67 -13.01
C VAL A 131 6.76 27.18 -12.86
N LYS A 132 6.95 27.92 -13.98
CA LYS A 132 7.01 29.39 -13.95
C LYS A 132 5.74 30.04 -13.39
N HIS A 133 4.59 29.37 -13.48
CA HIS A 133 3.36 29.84 -12.84
C HIS A 133 3.35 29.54 -11.34
N LEU A 134 3.83 28.36 -10.95
CA LEU A 134 3.88 27.92 -9.55
C LEU A 134 4.83 28.75 -8.67
N ILE A 135 5.95 29.22 -9.21
CA ILE A 135 6.91 30.04 -8.45
C ILE A 135 6.33 31.39 -7.98
N SER A 136 5.20 31.84 -8.55
CA SER A 136 4.48 33.03 -8.06
C SER A 136 3.81 32.82 -6.70
N ILE A 137 3.59 31.56 -6.31
CA ILE A 137 2.87 31.15 -5.10
C ILE A 137 3.88 30.99 -3.96
N SER A 138 4.34 32.10 -3.41
CA SER A 138 5.41 32.13 -2.40
C SER A 138 5.03 31.47 -1.05
N THR A 139 3.75 31.16 -0.86
CA THR A 139 3.19 30.49 0.32
C THR A 139 3.29 28.97 0.27
N LEU A 140 3.76 28.38 -0.84
CA LEU A 140 3.88 26.92 -0.98
C LEU A 140 4.85 26.32 0.06
N GLU A 141 4.33 25.35 0.80
CA GLU A 141 5.02 24.55 1.81
C GLU A 141 5.23 23.12 1.34
N LYS A 142 4.35 22.59 0.46
CA LYS A 142 4.44 21.24 -0.08
C LYS A 142 4.15 21.21 -1.58
N LEU A 143 5.04 20.59 -2.33
CA LEU A 143 4.93 20.49 -3.78
C LEU A 143 5.25 19.07 -4.24
N TRP A 144 4.32 18.44 -4.95
CA TRP A 144 4.54 17.17 -5.62
C TRP A 144 4.39 17.36 -7.13
N ILE A 145 5.46 17.08 -7.87
CA ILE A 145 5.50 17.19 -9.34
C ILE A 145 6.15 15.95 -9.95
N SER A 146 6.09 14.82 -9.25
CA SER A 146 6.66 13.56 -9.72
C SER A 146 6.03 13.10 -11.03
N GLU A 147 6.83 12.47 -11.89
CA GLU A 147 6.39 11.94 -13.19
C GLU A 147 5.69 13.00 -14.10
N THR A 148 6.12 14.26 -14.02
CA THR A 148 5.68 15.34 -14.93
C THR A 148 6.68 15.57 -16.07
N GLY A 149 6.35 16.42 -17.05
CA GLY A 149 7.24 16.83 -18.13
C GLY A 149 8.24 17.93 -17.74
N VAL A 150 8.48 18.13 -16.44
CA VAL A 150 9.42 19.14 -15.92
C VAL A 150 10.86 18.66 -16.11
N THR A 151 11.72 19.53 -16.63
CA THR A 151 13.14 19.24 -16.87
C THR A 151 14.02 19.70 -15.70
N ALA A 152 15.30 19.35 -15.73
CA ALA A 152 16.29 19.85 -14.77
C ALA A 152 16.31 21.38 -14.65
N ASN A 153 16.03 22.09 -15.75
CA ASN A 153 15.96 23.56 -15.75
C ASN A 153 14.73 24.07 -15.01
N GLY A 154 13.57 23.43 -15.21
CA GLY A 154 12.36 23.73 -14.45
C GLY A 154 12.52 23.49 -12.96
N VAL A 155 13.17 22.39 -12.57
CA VAL A 155 13.50 22.09 -11.17
C VAL A 155 14.33 23.21 -10.55
N ALA A 156 15.35 23.73 -11.26
CA ALA A 156 16.18 24.82 -10.75
C ALA A 156 15.39 26.10 -10.40
N LEU A 157 14.25 26.36 -11.08
CA LEU A 157 13.39 27.52 -10.79
C LEU A 157 12.70 27.44 -9.42
N LEU A 158 12.51 26.22 -8.89
CA LEU A 158 11.86 25.97 -7.60
C LEU A 158 12.69 26.52 -6.42
N ALA A 159 13.97 26.85 -6.62
CA ALA A 159 14.82 27.48 -5.61
C ALA A 159 14.25 28.80 -5.04
N SER A 160 13.32 29.43 -5.76
CA SER A 160 12.60 30.63 -5.31
C SER A 160 11.57 30.36 -4.20
N LEU A 161 11.04 29.13 -4.09
CA LEU A 161 10.00 28.74 -3.15
C LEU A 161 10.56 28.37 -1.77
N LYS A 162 11.16 29.34 -1.08
CA LYS A 162 11.91 29.15 0.19
C LYS A 162 11.10 28.59 1.37
N ASN A 163 9.77 28.52 1.25
CA ASN A 163 8.90 27.97 2.27
C ASN A 163 8.68 26.46 2.15
N LEU A 164 9.18 25.82 1.09
CA LEU A 164 9.04 24.40 0.88
C LEU A 164 9.67 23.59 2.02
N SER A 165 8.85 22.70 2.56
CA SER A 165 9.17 21.68 3.55
C SER A 165 9.10 20.27 2.97
N VAL A 166 8.23 20.07 1.97
CA VAL A 166 8.04 18.81 1.26
C VAL A 166 8.19 19.07 -0.23
N LEU A 167 9.11 18.35 -0.86
CA LEU A 167 9.33 18.43 -2.30
C LEU A 167 9.49 17.02 -2.88
N ASP A 168 8.59 16.63 -3.78
CA ASP A 168 8.68 15.37 -4.52
C ASP A 168 8.98 15.65 -5.99
N LEU A 169 10.17 15.18 -6.40
CA LEU A 169 10.72 15.27 -7.75
C LEU A 169 10.90 13.88 -8.38
N GLY A 170 10.26 12.84 -7.83
CA GLY A 170 10.42 11.46 -8.29
C GLY A 170 10.11 11.30 -9.78
N GLY A 171 10.94 10.56 -10.49
CA GLY A 171 10.79 10.30 -11.93
C GLY A 171 11.12 11.50 -12.83
N LEU A 172 11.56 12.63 -12.26
CA LEU A 172 12.06 13.76 -13.04
C LEU A 172 13.56 13.59 -13.35
N PRO A 173 14.06 14.13 -14.48
CA PRO A 173 15.47 14.06 -14.85
C PRO A 173 16.33 15.05 -14.02
N VAL A 174 16.30 14.96 -12.69
CA VAL A 174 17.09 15.79 -11.78
C VAL A 174 18.58 15.43 -11.92
N THR A 175 19.41 16.44 -12.11
CA THR A 175 20.88 16.35 -12.19
C THR A 175 21.54 17.01 -10.97
N ASP A 176 22.81 16.72 -10.74
CA ASP A 176 23.62 17.36 -9.68
C ASP A 176 23.57 18.91 -9.74
N SER A 177 23.57 19.48 -10.95
CA SER A 177 23.47 20.92 -11.16
C SER A 177 22.11 21.49 -10.73
N SER A 178 21.01 20.82 -11.10
CA SER A 178 19.66 21.25 -10.69
C SER A 178 19.44 21.11 -9.18
N LEU A 179 19.97 20.05 -8.55
CA LEU A 179 19.94 19.89 -7.10
C LEU A 179 20.74 20.98 -6.39
N LYS A 180 21.92 21.35 -6.94
CA LYS A 180 22.73 22.47 -6.43
C LYS A 180 21.96 23.79 -6.41
N SER A 181 21.13 24.05 -7.40
CA SER A 181 20.27 25.26 -7.41
C SER A 181 19.26 25.26 -6.24
N LEU A 182 18.80 24.10 -5.80
CA LEU A 182 17.83 23.97 -4.71
C LEU A 182 18.40 24.22 -3.31
N GLN A 183 19.72 24.41 -3.15
CA GLN A 183 20.37 24.63 -1.85
C GLN A 183 19.78 25.80 -1.02
N ALA A 184 19.03 26.71 -1.66
CA ALA A 184 18.32 27.80 -0.98
C ALA A 184 17.13 27.33 -0.13
N LEU A 185 16.62 26.10 -0.34
CA LEU A 185 15.43 25.55 0.31
C LEU A 185 15.76 24.96 1.69
N THR A 186 16.25 25.79 2.61
CA THR A 186 16.75 25.37 3.93
C THR A 186 15.68 24.84 4.91
N LYS A 187 14.39 24.95 4.54
CA LYS A 187 13.26 24.43 5.32
C LYS A 187 12.84 23.01 4.93
N LEU A 188 13.46 22.42 3.89
CA LEU A 188 13.12 21.07 3.43
C LEU A 188 13.34 20.03 4.54
N ARG A 189 12.32 19.21 4.74
CA ARG A 189 12.26 18.07 5.66
C ARG A 189 12.04 16.76 4.93
N TYR A 190 11.35 16.81 3.79
CA TYR A 190 11.08 15.68 2.91
C TYR A 190 11.55 16.03 1.51
N LEU A 191 12.40 15.19 0.94
CA LEU A 191 12.85 15.30 -0.44
C LEU A 191 12.81 13.92 -1.11
N ASP A 192 12.05 13.81 -2.19
CA ASP A 192 12.03 12.60 -3.03
C ASP A 192 12.76 12.89 -4.35
N LEU A 193 13.77 12.07 -4.64
CA LEU A 193 14.63 12.12 -5.81
C LEU A 193 14.66 10.77 -6.54
N TRP A 194 13.64 9.94 -6.34
CA TRP A 194 13.54 8.62 -6.98
C TRP A 194 13.74 8.71 -8.50
N GLY A 195 14.53 7.80 -9.07
CA GLY A 195 14.75 7.72 -10.51
C GLY A 195 15.53 8.89 -11.12
N SER A 196 16.12 9.76 -10.28
CA SER A 196 16.93 10.88 -10.75
C SER A 196 18.34 10.47 -11.18
N LYS A 197 19.01 11.34 -11.94
CA LYS A 197 20.38 11.12 -12.44
C LYS A 197 21.44 11.74 -11.54
N ILE A 198 21.20 11.68 -10.22
CA ILE A 198 22.10 12.25 -9.22
C ILE A 198 23.27 11.30 -8.97
N SER A 199 24.46 11.87 -8.87
CA SER A 199 25.70 11.17 -8.52
C SER A 199 26.14 11.48 -7.09
N ASN A 200 27.24 10.87 -6.64
CA ASN A 200 27.88 11.19 -5.36
C ASN A 200 28.19 12.70 -5.22
N GLN A 201 28.46 13.42 -6.31
CA GLN A 201 28.69 14.87 -6.26
C GLN A 201 27.41 15.66 -5.93
N GLY A 202 26.28 15.25 -6.49
CA GLY A 202 24.98 15.82 -6.10
C GLY A 202 24.60 15.45 -4.67
N ALA A 203 24.94 14.23 -4.22
CA ALA A 203 24.70 13.82 -2.84
C ALA A 203 25.41 14.73 -1.81
N LEU A 204 26.62 15.22 -2.11
CA LEU A 204 27.33 16.20 -1.26
C LEU A 204 26.57 17.52 -1.07
N VAL A 205 25.78 17.94 -2.06
CA VAL A 205 24.92 19.13 -1.95
C VAL A 205 23.88 18.94 -0.86
N LEU A 206 23.44 17.70 -0.60
CA LEU A 206 22.36 17.43 0.35
C LEU A 206 22.72 17.81 1.80
N GLN A 207 24.01 17.94 2.11
CA GLN A 207 24.50 18.52 3.38
C GLN A 207 24.02 19.95 3.63
N ARG A 208 23.57 20.67 2.59
CA ARG A 208 23.03 22.03 2.69
C ARG A 208 21.56 22.09 3.11
N PHE A 209 20.91 20.94 3.32
CA PHE A 209 19.54 20.85 3.86
C PHE A 209 19.55 20.41 5.33
N PRO A 210 19.72 21.34 6.28
CA PRO A 210 19.98 21.01 7.68
C PRO A 210 18.79 20.38 8.42
N LYS A 211 17.58 20.45 7.84
CA LYS A 211 16.34 19.93 8.44
C LYS A 211 15.82 18.68 7.72
N LEU A 212 16.60 18.11 6.80
CA LEU A 212 16.16 17.00 5.98
C LEU A 212 16.07 15.72 6.83
N SER A 213 14.82 15.30 7.09
CA SER A 213 14.49 14.12 7.90
C SER A 213 14.17 12.88 7.07
N PHE A 214 13.59 13.07 5.88
CA PHE A 214 13.22 12.01 4.95
C PHE A 214 13.87 12.27 3.60
N LEU A 215 14.55 11.26 3.08
CA LEU A 215 15.19 11.30 1.77
C LEU A 215 14.97 9.99 1.01
N ASN A 216 14.46 10.10 -0.21
CA ASN A 216 14.36 8.98 -1.14
C ASN A 216 15.34 9.16 -2.31
N LEU A 217 16.33 8.27 -2.37
CA LEU A 217 17.36 8.16 -3.43
C LEU A 217 17.22 6.85 -4.22
N ALA A 218 16.09 6.16 -4.13
CA ALA A 218 15.92 4.90 -4.85
C ALA A 218 16.10 5.10 -6.36
N TRP A 219 16.70 4.12 -7.05
CA TRP A 219 16.99 4.18 -8.49
C TRP A 219 17.85 5.38 -8.91
N THR A 220 18.86 5.74 -8.11
CA THR A 220 19.85 6.79 -8.44
C THR A 220 21.26 6.21 -8.58
N ASN A 221 22.21 7.03 -9.04
CA ASN A 221 23.61 6.64 -9.19
C ASN A 221 24.47 7.01 -7.96
N VAL A 222 23.83 7.20 -6.80
CA VAL A 222 24.53 7.48 -5.54
C VAL A 222 25.02 6.17 -4.95
N THR A 223 26.34 6.06 -4.84
CA THR A 223 27.02 4.89 -4.24
C THR A 223 27.58 5.18 -2.85
N ARG A 224 27.91 6.44 -2.59
CA ARG A 224 28.47 6.94 -1.34
C ARG A 224 27.69 8.16 -0.92
N PHE A 225 27.10 8.11 0.26
CA PHE A 225 26.22 9.17 0.73
C PHE A 225 26.79 9.87 1.97
N PRO A 226 26.85 11.22 2.01
CA PRO A 226 27.37 11.92 3.17
C PRO A 226 26.45 11.82 4.38
N ASN A 227 27.03 11.84 5.58
CA ASN A 227 26.26 11.88 6.81
C ASN A 227 25.43 13.17 6.94
N LEU A 228 24.13 13.01 7.25
CA LEU A 228 23.17 14.09 7.50
C LEU A 228 22.59 13.93 8.91
N SER A 229 22.96 14.82 9.83
CA SER A 229 22.65 14.68 11.26
C SER A 229 21.15 14.68 11.60
N ALA A 230 20.30 15.27 10.76
CA ALA A 230 18.85 15.32 10.95
C ALA A 230 18.09 14.17 10.25
N LEU A 231 18.79 13.29 9.53
CA LEU A 231 18.16 12.27 8.70
C LEU A 231 17.67 11.09 9.55
N GLU A 232 16.36 10.84 9.45
CA GLU A 232 15.67 9.77 10.18
C GLU A 232 15.26 8.63 9.24
N CYS A 233 14.95 8.94 7.98
CA CYS A 233 14.52 7.97 6.98
C CYS A 233 15.32 8.13 5.69
N LEU A 234 15.97 7.05 5.28
CA LEU A 234 16.74 6.96 4.06
C LEU A 234 16.27 5.77 3.22
N ASN A 235 15.92 6.03 1.96
CA ASN A 235 15.63 5.00 0.98
C ASN A 235 16.68 5.03 -0.13
N MET A 236 17.43 3.94 -0.30
CA MET A 236 18.44 3.71 -1.35
C MET A 236 18.12 2.42 -2.12
N SER A 237 16.83 2.11 -2.30
CA SER A 237 16.39 0.91 -3.01
C SER A 237 16.86 0.91 -4.48
N ASN A 238 17.29 -0.25 -4.97
CA ASN A 238 17.81 -0.44 -6.33
C ASN A 238 18.99 0.48 -6.67
N CYS A 239 19.81 0.84 -5.69
CA CYS A 239 21.08 1.54 -5.88
C CYS A 239 22.27 0.55 -5.73
N THR A 240 23.43 0.95 -6.23
CA THR A 240 24.71 0.28 -5.96
C THR A 240 25.38 0.95 -4.77
N ILE A 241 25.38 0.30 -3.61
CA ILE A 241 25.81 0.88 -2.34
C ILE A 241 27.25 0.45 -2.03
N ASP A 242 28.15 1.42 -1.95
CA ASP A 242 29.49 1.27 -1.38
C ASP A 242 29.47 1.65 0.10
N SER A 243 28.94 2.84 0.40
CA SER A 243 28.73 3.32 1.76
C SER A 243 27.38 4.04 1.91
N ILE A 244 26.58 3.64 2.91
CA ILE A 244 25.28 4.25 3.19
C ILE A 244 25.43 5.64 3.83
N LEU A 245 26.45 5.82 4.67
CA LEU A 245 26.80 7.12 5.25
C LEU A 245 28.32 7.28 5.29
N GLU A 246 28.82 8.49 5.11
CA GLU A 246 30.25 8.80 5.23
C GLU A 246 30.50 10.04 6.07
N GLY A 247 31.61 10.01 6.82
CA GLY A 247 32.14 11.14 7.57
C GLY A 247 32.36 10.86 9.04
N ASN A 248 33.19 11.70 9.67
CA ASN A 248 33.65 11.53 11.05
C ASN A 248 32.79 12.31 12.08
N GLY A 249 31.59 12.75 11.70
CA GLY A 249 30.69 13.53 12.55
C GLY A 249 29.71 12.67 13.36
N ASP A 250 28.82 13.32 14.11
CA ASP A 250 27.74 12.63 14.83
C ASP A 250 26.88 11.82 13.86
N LYS A 251 26.85 10.49 14.06
CA LYS A 251 26.11 9.55 13.22
C LYS A 251 24.63 9.94 13.14
N ALA A 252 24.07 10.02 11.94
CA ALA A 252 22.65 10.28 11.74
C ALA A 252 21.78 9.30 12.55
N PRO A 253 20.73 9.78 13.25
CA PRO A 253 19.82 8.95 14.02
C PRO A 253 18.81 8.26 13.08
N LEU A 254 19.29 7.45 12.14
CA LEU A 254 18.42 6.71 11.23
C LEU A 254 17.49 5.81 12.04
N LEU A 255 16.19 6.03 11.85
CA LEU A 255 15.11 5.20 12.37
C LEU A 255 14.68 4.18 11.31
N LYS A 256 14.69 4.57 10.04
CA LYS A 256 14.23 3.74 8.92
C LYS A 256 15.26 3.73 7.80
N LEU A 257 15.68 2.53 7.41
CA LEU A 257 16.58 2.31 6.29
C LEU A 257 15.96 1.31 5.31
N VAL A 258 15.83 1.72 4.05
CA VAL A 258 15.29 0.89 2.98
C VAL A 258 16.34 0.78 1.86
N CYS A 259 16.88 -0.41 1.68
CA CYS A 259 17.85 -0.76 0.64
C CYS A 259 17.34 -1.96 -0.19
N ALA A 260 16.04 -1.98 -0.46
CA ALA A 260 15.41 -3.07 -1.21
C ALA A 260 15.94 -3.13 -2.65
N GLY A 261 16.35 -4.30 -3.14
CA GLY A 261 16.95 -4.46 -4.46
C GLY A 261 18.34 -3.85 -4.60
N ALA A 262 18.95 -3.34 -3.53
CA ALA A 262 20.26 -2.71 -3.59
C ALA A 262 21.38 -3.74 -3.77
N THR A 263 22.43 -3.34 -4.49
CA THR A 263 23.66 -4.13 -4.63
C THR A 263 24.75 -3.56 -3.73
N PHE A 264 25.19 -4.30 -2.72
CA PHE A 264 26.26 -3.91 -1.81
C PHE A 264 27.62 -4.29 -2.40
N MET A 265 28.46 -3.28 -2.66
CA MET A 265 29.84 -3.46 -3.14
C MET A 265 30.76 -3.92 -2.02
N ASN A 266 30.61 -3.32 -0.83
CA ASN A 266 31.38 -3.66 0.36
C ASN A 266 30.48 -3.72 1.60
N GLU A 267 29.99 -4.92 1.92
CA GLU A 267 29.04 -5.13 3.02
C GLU A 267 29.59 -4.70 4.40
N ALA A 268 30.91 -4.82 4.61
CA ALA A 268 31.55 -4.49 5.88
C ALA A 268 31.62 -2.97 6.12
N GLU A 269 31.83 -2.20 5.05
CA GLU A 269 31.94 -0.74 5.14
C GLU A 269 30.58 -0.04 5.02
N ALA A 270 29.61 -0.66 4.35
CA ALA A 270 28.30 -0.07 4.06
C ALA A 270 27.59 0.49 5.31
N PHE A 271 27.69 -0.19 6.45
CA PHE A 271 26.99 0.15 7.70
C PHE A 271 27.86 0.86 8.75
N LEU A 272 29.17 1.03 8.50
CA LEU A 272 30.16 1.46 9.50
C LEU A 272 29.82 2.81 10.17
N TYR A 273 29.32 3.76 9.37
CA TYR A 273 29.03 5.12 9.79
C TYR A 273 27.57 5.33 10.22
N ILE A 274 26.76 4.26 10.24
CA ILE A 274 25.36 4.33 10.69
C ILE A 274 25.31 4.14 12.20
N LYS A 275 24.38 4.84 12.86
CA LYS A 275 23.97 4.53 14.24
C LYS A 275 22.92 3.42 14.18
N THR A 276 23.37 2.18 14.12
CA THR A 276 22.51 0.99 13.99
C THR A 276 21.56 0.80 15.19
N SER A 277 21.93 1.30 16.37
CA SER A 277 21.14 1.16 17.58
C SER A 277 19.82 1.97 17.59
N SER A 278 19.64 2.95 16.71
CA SER A 278 18.38 3.71 16.59
C SER A 278 17.43 3.16 15.54
N LEU A 279 17.85 2.20 14.72
CA LEU A 279 17.02 1.66 13.64
C LEU A 279 15.86 0.86 14.21
N SER A 280 14.64 1.22 13.80
CA SER A 280 13.41 0.48 14.08
C SER A 280 12.94 -0.32 12.87
N LEU A 281 13.30 0.10 11.64
CA LEU A 281 12.96 -0.59 10.41
C LEU A 281 14.17 -0.73 9.49
N LEU A 282 14.42 -1.97 9.08
CA LEU A 282 15.41 -2.32 8.05
C LEU A 282 14.75 -3.17 6.97
N ASP A 283 14.70 -2.64 5.75
CA ASP A 283 14.31 -3.41 4.56
C ASP A 283 15.53 -3.56 3.64
N VAL A 284 16.03 -4.79 3.54
CA VAL A 284 17.12 -5.19 2.63
C VAL A 284 16.63 -6.31 1.71
N SER A 285 15.32 -6.35 1.44
CA SER A 285 14.71 -7.36 0.56
C SER A 285 15.30 -7.30 -0.84
N LYS A 286 15.46 -8.45 -1.51
CA LYS A 286 16.02 -8.59 -2.86
C LYS A 286 17.42 -7.97 -3.03
N SER A 287 18.13 -7.69 -1.93
CA SER A 287 19.47 -7.11 -1.97
C SER A 287 20.54 -8.19 -2.14
N SER A 288 21.75 -7.78 -2.51
CA SER A 288 22.90 -8.69 -2.59
C SER A 288 23.56 -8.99 -1.23
N LEU A 289 22.97 -8.55 -0.11
CA LEU A 289 23.56 -8.68 1.22
C LEU A 289 23.64 -10.15 1.67
N SER A 290 24.85 -10.59 2.02
CA SER A 290 25.14 -11.97 2.42
C SER A 290 25.60 -12.11 3.87
N ARG A 291 26.24 -11.08 4.46
CA ARG A 291 26.68 -11.06 5.86
C ARG A 291 25.70 -10.29 6.73
N PHE A 292 25.19 -10.97 7.76
CA PHE A 292 24.17 -10.43 8.66
C PHE A 292 24.70 -10.07 10.06
N GLY A 293 26.03 -10.08 10.27
CA GLY A 293 26.64 -9.73 11.57
C GLY A 293 26.28 -8.33 12.07
N ILE A 294 25.95 -7.42 11.15
CA ILE A 294 25.46 -6.06 11.44
C ILE A 294 24.16 -6.03 12.26
N LEU A 295 23.38 -7.12 12.28
CA LEU A 295 22.12 -7.16 13.03
C LEU A 295 22.36 -7.15 14.54
N ALA A 296 23.50 -7.67 15.02
CA ALA A 296 23.80 -7.73 16.44
C ALA A 296 23.77 -6.36 17.14
N ASP A 297 24.02 -5.28 16.40
CA ASP A 297 24.04 -3.91 16.92
C ASP A 297 22.67 -3.20 16.87
N MET A 298 21.63 -3.82 16.29
CA MET A 298 20.32 -3.21 16.01
C MET A 298 19.25 -3.52 17.08
N GLN A 299 19.51 -3.15 18.33
CA GLN A 299 18.69 -3.56 19.48
C GLN A 299 17.25 -3.00 19.49
N MET A 300 16.98 -1.93 18.76
CA MET A 300 15.66 -1.28 18.67
C MET A 300 14.84 -1.74 17.46
N LEU A 301 15.30 -2.75 16.71
CA LEU A 301 14.66 -3.17 15.48
C LEU A 301 13.31 -3.83 15.76
N GLU A 302 12.25 -3.29 15.16
CA GLU A 302 10.88 -3.82 15.23
C GLU A 302 10.46 -4.49 13.92
N HIS A 303 10.99 -4.01 12.79
CA HIS A 303 10.64 -4.47 11.45
C HIS A 303 11.88 -4.85 10.66
N LEU A 304 11.95 -6.12 10.23
CA LEU A 304 13.03 -6.65 9.42
C LEU A 304 12.49 -7.35 8.17
N ASP A 305 12.91 -6.88 7.01
CA ASP A 305 12.64 -7.54 5.73
C ASP A 305 13.95 -7.97 5.05
N LEU A 306 14.10 -9.28 4.92
CA LEU A 306 15.22 -9.97 4.27
C LEU A 306 14.73 -10.84 3.10
N SER A 307 13.49 -10.62 2.64
CA SER A 307 12.87 -11.46 1.63
C SER A 307 13.64 -11.44 0.31
N SER A 308 13.67 -12.57 -0.39
CA SER A 308 14.47 -12.79 -1.60
C SER A 308 15.98 -12.52 -1.42
N GLY A 309 16.48 -12.57 -0.17
CA GLY A 309 17.91 -12.50 0.14
C GLY A 309 18.56 -13.87 0.24
N THR A 310 19.85 -13.90 0.58
CA THR A 310 20.63 -15.16 0.66
C THR A 310 20.62 -15.82 2.05
N MET A 311 19.77 -15.35 2.97
CA MET A 311 19.72 -15.89 4.33
C MET A 311 19.40 -17.40 4.33
N GLY A 312 20.16 -18.17 5.10
CA GLY A 312 19.93 -19.58 5.37
C GLY A 312 19.96 -19.86 6.88
N ASP A 313 19.74 -21.11 7.28
CA ASP A 313 19.52 -21.48 8.68
C ASP A 313 20.63 -21.02 9.63
N ASP A 314 21.91 -21.22 9.26
CA ASP A 314 23.06 -20.80 10.09
C ASP A 314 23.07 -19.28 10.35
N SER A 315 22.54 -18.49 9.41
CA SER A 315 22.49 -17.03 9.54
C SER A 315 21.32 -16.53 10.38
N VAL A 316 20.33 -17.38 10.67
CA VAL A 316 19.17 -17.03 11.48
C VAL A 316 19.56 -16.74 12.94
N GLU A 317 20.68 -17.29 13.42
CA GLU A 317 21.25 -16.95 14.72
C GLU A 317 21.49 -15.44 14.88
N MET A 318 21.82 -14.73 13.79
CA MET A 318 21.98 -13.27 13.83
C MET A 318 20.67 -12.52 14.10
N ILE A 319 19.51 -13.11 13.76
CA ILE A 319 18.19 -12.56 14.08
C ILE A 319 17.87 -12.74 15.57
N VAL A 320 18.40 -13.78 16.22
CA VAL A 320 18.20 -14.01 17.67
C VAL A 320 18.69 -12.81 18.48
N CYS A 321 19.79 -12.17 18.08
CA CYS A 321 20.34 -10.98 18.74
C CYS A 321 19.36 -9.79 18.82
N ILE A 322 18.42 -9.69 17.88
CA ILE A 322 17.43 -8.59 17.78
C ILE A 322 16.01 -9.03 18.12
N GLY A 323 15.79 -10.32 18.40
CA GLY A 323 14.46 -10.90 18.52
C GLY A 323 13.58 -10.33 19.63
N ALA A 324 14.17 -9.72 20.66
CA ALA A 324 13.46 -9.21 21.84
C ALA A 324 12.43 -8.11 21.53
N ASN A 325 12.67 -7.31 20.48
CA ASN A 325 11.77 -6.20 20.08
C ASN A 325 11.11 -6.43 18.72
N LEU A 326 11.49 -7.48 18.00
CA LEU A 326 11.03 -7.74 16.66
C LEU A 326 9.52 -8.06 16.64
N LYS A 327 8.76 -7.27 15.87
CA LYS A 327 7.32 -7.45 15.66
C LYS A 327 7.02 -8.01 14.28
N ASN A 328 7.79 -7.60 13.26
CA ASN A 328 7.59 -8.06 11.89
C ASN A 328 8.88 -8.65 11.33
N LEU A 329 8.79 -9.88 10.82
CA LEU A 329 9.87 -10.59 10.17
C LEU A 329 9.41 -11.15 8.83
N ASN A 330 10.08 -10.75 7.76
CA ASN A 330 9.86 -11.30 6.43
C ASN A 330 11.13 -12.00 5.92
N LEU A 331 11.05 -13.33 5.81
CA LEU A 331 12.08 -14.22 5.27
C LEU A 331 11.58 -14.94 4.01
N SER A 332 10.59 -14.39 3.33
CA SER A 332 10.03 -15.01 2.12
C SER A 332 11.08 -15.17 1.03
N SER A 333 11.03 -16.25 0.25
CA SER A 333 11.99 -16.53 -0.83
C SER A 333 13.45 -16.55 -0.38
N THR A 334 13.72 -16.95 0.87
CA THR A 334 15.07 -17.21 1.39
C THR A 334 15.37 -18.70 1.42
N ARG A 335 16.58 -19.08 1.86
CA ARG A 335 17.01 -20.48 2.01
C ARG A 335 16.75 -21.04 3.41
N VAL A 336 15.93 -20.37 4.21
CA VAL A 336 15.56 -20.81 5.55
C VAL A 336 14.64 -22.02 5.46
N SER A 337 14.91 -23.02 6.28
CA SER A 337 14.12 -24.25 6.44
C SER A 337 13.45 -24.30 7.81
N SER A 338 12.77 -25.40 8.14
CA SER A 338 12.17 -25.61 9.46
C SER A 338 13.20 -25.58 10.60
N VAL A 339 14.47 -25.90 10.32
CA VAL A 339 15.57 -25.83 11.31
C VAL A 339 15.81 -24.38 11.74
N GLY A 340 15.91 -23.44 10.79
CA GLY A 340 16.09 -22.03 11.10
C GLY A 340 14.95 -21.44 11.93
N ILE A 341 13.71 -21.87 11.67
CA ILE A 341 12.56 -21.45 12.50
C ILE A 341 12.67 -22.00 13.92
N GLY A 342 13.18 -23.22 14.09
CA GLY A 342 13.48 -23.80 15.40
C GLY A 342 14.43 -22.94 16.24
N ILE A 343 15.42 -22.28 15.60
CA ILE A 343 16.36 -21.37 16.27
C ILE A 343 15.65 -20.11 16.79
N LEU A 344 14.65 -19.60 16.07
CA LEU A 344 13.90 -18.41 16.47
C LEU A 344 12.97 -18.65 17.66
N VAL A 345 12.53 -19.89 17.90
CA VAL A 345 11.62 -20.23 19.00
C VAL A 345 12.23 -19.80 20.35
N GLY A 346 11.42 -19.11 21.15
CA GLY A 346 11.83 -18.59 22.46
C GLY A 346 12.62 -17.28 22.41
N HIS A 347 13.13 -16.87 21.25
CA HIS A 347 13.94 -15.66 21.09
C HIS A 347 13.17 -14.47 20.52
N VAL A 348 11.98 -14.69 19.96
CA VAL A 348 11.13 -13.66 19.32
C VAL A 348 9.76 -13.47 20.01
N PRO A 349 9.71 -13.09 21.30
CA PRO A 349 8.47 -13.12 22.08
C PRO A 349 7.40 -12.10 21.64
N LYS A 350 7.80 -11.03 20.95
CA LYS A 350 6.89 -9.96 20.49
C LYS A 350 6.51 -10.07 19.00
N LEU A 351 6.90 -11.16 18.33
CA LEU A 351 6.68 -11.31 16.90
C LEU A 351 5.19 -11.46 16.60
N GLU A 352 4.65 -10.53 15.83
CA GLU A 352 3.25 -10.49 15.42
C GLU A 352 3.07 -10.95 13.97
N ASN A 353 4.02 -10.59 13.10
CA ASN A 353 3.95 -10.82 11.66
C ASN A 353 5.14 -11.67 11.20
N LEU A 354 4.86 -12.84 10.66
CA LEU A 354 5.86 -13.77 10.13
C LEU A 354 5.51 -14.18 8.71
N SER A 355 6.39 -13.84 7.76
CA SER A 355 6.25 -14.27 6.37
C SER A 355 7.41 -15.16 5.95
N LEU A 356 7.06 -16.37 5.54
CA LEU A 356 7.96 -17.45 5.14
C LEU A 356 7.57 -18.02 3.77
N SER A 357 6.84 -17.25 2.97
CA SER A 357 6.38 -17.72 1.66
C SER A 357 7.55 -18.10 0.75
N HIS A 358 7.37 -19.11 -0.12
CA HIS A 358 8.40 -19.56 -1.06
C HIS A 358 9.73 -19.97 -0.38
N THR A 359 9.65 -20.64 0.76
CA THR A 359 10.82 -21.19 1.48
C THR A 359 10.74 -22.72 1.53
N ALA A 360 11.83 -23.38 1.94
CA ALA A 360 11.92 -24.84 2.03
C ALA A 360 11.28 -25.40 3.33
N ILE A 361 10.28 -24.72 3.86
CA ILE A 361 9.62 -25.07 5.12
C ILE A 361 8.64 -26.22 4.92
N ASP A 362 8.66 -27.15 5.88
CA ASP A 362 7.78 -28.31 5.98
C ASP A 362 6.96 -28.29 7.28
N ASP A 363 6.20 -29.36 7.51
CA ASP A 363 5.31 -29.52 8.66
C ASP A 363 6.00 -29.41 10.03
N VAL A 364 7.30 -29.69 10.12
CA VAL A 364 8.06 -29.58 11.38
C VAL A 364 8.08 -28.11 11.86
N ALA A 365 8.11 -27.15 10.93
CA ALA A 365 8.06 -25.74 11.29
C ALA A 365 6.75 -25.33 11.97
N LEU A 366 5.63 -25.99 11.67
CA LEU A 366 4.34 -25.66 12.31
C LEU A 366 4.40 -25.93 13.81
N SER A 367 5.11 -26.98 14.24
CA SER A 367 5.34 -27.27 15.66
C SER A 367 6.13 -26.15 16.34
N TYR A 368 7.12 -25.57 15.66
CA TYR A 368 7.89 -24.43 16.16
C TYR A 368 7.09 -23.13 16.17
N ILE A 369 6.34 -22.85 15.11
CA ILE A 369 5.47 -21.67 14.98
C ILE A 369 4.40 -21.68 16.06
N GLY A 370 3.83 -22.84 16.40
CA GLY A 370 2.87 -22.99 17.50
C GLY A 370 3.40 -22.60 18.88
N LEU A 371 4.71 -22.46 19.04
CA LEU A 371 5.37 -21.99 20.28
C LEU A 371 5.60 -20.48 20.31
N MET A 372 5.15 -19.73 19.29
CA MET A 372 5.28 -18.27 19.18
C MET A 372 3.91 -17.59 19.39
N PRO A 373 3.45 -17.40 20.65
CA PRO A 373 2.05 -17.07 20.97
C PRO A 373 1.57 -15.69 20.52
N SER A 374 2.50 -14.76 20.23
CA SER A 374 2.19 -13.38 19.83
C SER A 374 1.83 -13.24 18.35
N LEU A 375 1.99 -14.30 17.56
CA LEU A 375 1.72 -14.27 16.11
C LEU A 375 0.25 -14.00 15.81
N LYS A 376 0.03 -13.01 14.94
CA LYS A 376 -1.27 -12.59 14.42
C LYS A 376 -1.38 -12.84 12.92
N PHE A 377 -0.30 -12.64 12.18
CA PHE A 377 -0.27 -12.77 10.72
C PHE A 377 0.83 -13.74 10.30
N ILE A 378 0.43 -14.85 9.67
CA ILE A 378 1.35 -15.88 9.22
C ILE A 378 1.15 -16.13 7.73
N ASN A 379 2.24 -16.01 6.96
CA ASN A 379 2.25 -16.36 5.54
C ASN A 379 3.20 -17.53 5.27
N LEU A 380 2.62 -18.67 4.90
CA LEU A 380 3.31 -19.93 4.57
C LEU A 380 3.02 -20.35 3.12
N SER A 381 2.62 -19.41 2.25
CA SER A 381 2.26 -19.76 0.87
C SER A 381 3.46 -20.32 0.09
N SER A 382 3.21 -21.27 -0.82
CA SER A 382 4.26 -21.90 -1.64
C SER A 382 5.37 -22.54 -0.80
N THR A 383 5.00 -23.29 0.24
CA THR A 383 5.90 -24.08 1.10
C THR A 383 5.63 -25.59 0.93
N ASN A 384 6.46 -26.44 1.52
CA ASN A 384 6.32 -27.90 1.44
C ASN A 384 5.47 -28.49 2.57
N ILE A 385 4.54 -27.70 3.12
CA ILE A 385 3.61 -28.13 4.17
C ILE A 385 2.55 -29.07 3.58
N LYS A 386 2.40 -30.25 4.19
CA LYS A 386 1.46 -31.30 3.80
C LYS A 386 0.27 -31.44 4.74
N GLY A 387 0.38 -30.95 5.98
CA GLY A 387 -0.64 -31.08 7.02
C GLY A 387 -0.43 -32.28 7.96
N PHE A 388 0.60 -33.09 7.76
CA PHE A 388 0.92 -34.27 8.58
C PHE A 388 2.42 -34.63 8.52
N ILE A 389 2.94 -35.28 9.57
CA ILE A 389 4.30 -35.84 9.61
C ILE A 389 4.22 -37.36 9.55
N LEU A 390 5.01 -38.00 8.68
CA LEU A 390 5.16 -39.47 8.64
C LEU A 390 6.30 -39.87 9.59
N GLN A 391 6.02 -40.68 10.61
CA GLN A 391 7.08 -41.30 11.40
C GLN A 391 7.71 -42.47 10.62
N PRO A 392 9.05 -42.63 10.62
CA PRO A 392 9.69 -43.78 10.01
C PRO A 392 9.26 -45.07 10.72
N GLY A 393 8.54 -45.95 10.02
CA GLY A 393 8.17 -47.29 10.52
C GLY A 393 6.68 -47.52 10.80
N THR A 394 5.82 -46.51 10.65
CA THR A 394 4.35 -46.68 10.73
C THR A 394 3.68 -46.11 9.48
N GLU A 395 2.93 -46.93 8.74
CA GLU A 395 2.07 -46.48 7.63
C GLU A 395 0.84 -45.66 8.10
N SER A 396 0.67 -45.47 9.41
CA SER A 396 -0.40 -44.65 9.98
C SER A 396 0.01 -43.18 10.05
N HIS A 397 -0.81 -42.31 9.45
CA HIS A 397 -0.76 -40.86 9.61
C HIS A 397 -0.75 -40.48 11.10
N VAL A 398 0.24 -39.70 11.53
CA VAL A 398 0.22 -39.01 12.83
C VAL A 398 -0.72 -37.81 12.72
N ASP A 399 -1.34 -37.42 13.85
CA ASP A 399 -2.23 -36.28 14.02
C ASP A 399 -1.83 -35.05 13.18
N SER A 400 -2.85 -34.32 12.69
CA SER A 400 -2.64 -33.13 11.86
C SER A 400 -1.66 -32.15 12.51
N THR A 401 -0.64 -31.74 11.75
CA THR A 401 0.43 -30.82 12.21
C THR A 401 -0.09 -29.40 12.45
N LEU A 402 -1.21 -29.06 11.83
CA LEU A 402 -1.94 -27.81 12.06
C LEU A 402 -2.53 -27.73 13.46
N THR A 403 -2.58 -28.83 14.22
CA THR A 403 -2.93 -28.81 15.65
C THR A 403 -2.00 -27.90 16.45
N ALA A 404 -0.73 -27.77 16.05
CA ALA A 404 0.19 -26.83 16.70
C ALA A 404 -0.28 -25.37 16.63
N LEU A 405 -1.02 -24.99 15.58
CA LEU A 405 -1.55 -23.63 15.43
C LEU A 405 -2.70 -23.31 16.39
N GLN A 406 -3.29 -24.31 17.05
CA GLN A 406 -4.34 -24.08 18.06
C GLN A 406 -3.83 -23.28 19.27
N ASN A 407 -2.52 -23.35 19.54
CA ASN A 407 -1.87 -22.57 20.60
C ASN A 407 -1.86 -21.06 20.31
N LEU A 408 -2.07 -20.66 19.04
CA LEU A 408 -2.03 -19.27 18.60
C LEU A 408 -3.38 -18.58 18.80
N SER A 409 -3.68 -18.20 20.03
CA SER A 409 -4.94 -17.56 20.42
C SER A 409 -5.17 -16.17 19.80
N TYR A 410 -4.13 -15.53 19.27
CA TYR A 410 -4.17 -14.22 18.62
C TYR A 410 -4.11 -14.27 17.09
N LEU A 411 -4.13 -15.45 16.48
CA LEU A 411 -4.03 -15.60 15.03
C LEU A 411 -5.24 -14.96 14.33
N GLU A 412 -4.97 -13.96 13.49
CA GLU A 412 -5.96 -13.17 12.73
C GLU A 412 -5.92 -13.49 11.24
N SER A 413 -4.75 -13.82 10.69
CA SER A 413 -4.55 -14.11 9.27
C SER A 413 -3.61 -15.30 9.06
N LEU A 414 -4.05 -16.24 8.22
CA LEU A 414 -3.26 -17.40 7.81
C LEU A 414 -3.32 -17.58 6.29
N ASN A 415 -2.16 -17.60 5.65
CA ASN A 415 -2.04 -17.92 4.22
C ASN A 415 -1.31 -19.26 4.03
N LEU A 416 -2.01 -20.23 3.45
CA LEU A 416 -1.53 -21.57 3.08
C LEU A 416 -1.73 -21.85 1.58
N GLU A 417 -1.77 -20.81 0.74
CA GLU A 417 -1.86 -21.00 -0.72
C GLU A 417 -0.70 -21.83 -1.26
N HIS A 418 -0.94 -22.67 -2.27
CA HIS A 418 0.10 -23.49 -2.90
C HIS A 418 0.85 -24.40 -1.92
N THR A 419 0.14 -24.90 -0.90
CA THR A 419 0.60 -25.98 0.00
C THR A 419 -0.07 -27.30 -0.39
N GLN A 420 0.26 -28.41 0.29
CA GLN A 420 -0.27 -29.76 0.01
C GLN A 420 -1.31 -30.22 1.06
N VAL A 421 -1.92 -29.27 1.80
CA VAL A 421 -2.89 -29.53 2.87
C VAL A 421 -4.20 -30.10 2.30
N ARG A 422 -4.83 -31.04 3.02
CA ARG A 422 -6.12 -31.66 2.62
C ARG A 422 -7.23 -31.30 3.62
N ASP A 423 -8.48 -31.61 3.28
CA ASP A 423 -9.66 -31.35 4.12
C ASP A 423 -9.51 -31.76 5.61
N PRO A 424 -9.12 -33.01 5.96
CA PRO A 424 -9.04 -33.42 7.36
C PRO A 424 -7.97 -32.66 8.14
N ASP A 425 -6.93 -32.20 7.45
CA ASP A 425 -5.80 -31.50 8.06
C ASP A 425 -6.22 -30.08 8.50
N LEU A 426 -7.30 -29.51 7.96
CA LEU A 426 -7.81 -28.18 8.32
C LEU A 426 -8.70 -28.17 9.56
N HIS A 427 -9.16 -29.33 10.04
CA HIS A 427 -10.03 -29.43 11.22
C HIS A 427 -9.49 -28.65 12.43
N PRO A 428 -8.18 -28.68 12.77
CA PRO A 428 -7.66 -27.95 13.91
C PRO A 428 -7.86 -26.42 13.86
N LEU A 429 -8.04 -25.83 12.67
CA LEU A 429 -8.25 -24.39 12.51
C LEU A 429 -9.58 -23.91 13.09
N SER A 430 -10.57 -24.79 13.28
CA SER A 430 -11.86 -24.43 13.91
C SER A 430 -11.70 -23.84 15.32
N SER A 431 -10.59 -24.16 16.00
CA SER A 431 -10.25 -23.63 17.33
C SER A 431 -9.76 -22.18 17.29
N CYS A 432 -9.32 -21.67 16.13
CA CYS A 432 -8.77 -20.32 15.97
C CYS A 432 -9.88 -19.26 15.87
N LYS A 433 -10.53 -18.94 17.00
CA LYS A 433 -11.71 -18.05 17.06
C LYS A 433 -11.50 -16.61 16.60
N LYS A 434 -10.24 -16.15 16.49
CA LYS A 434 -9.89 -14.80 16.01
C LYS A 434 -9.55 -14.74 14.52
N LEU A 435 -9.49 -15.88 13.84
CA LEU A 435 -9.14 -15.94 12.44
C LEU A 435 -10.17 -15.18 11.59
N SER A 436 -9.67 -14.18 10.85
CA SER A 436 -10.47 -13.26 10.05
C SER A 436 -10.14 -13.40 8.56
N HIS A 437 -8.89 -13.69 8.23
CA HIS A 437 -8.42 -13.90 6.87
C HIS A 437 -7.83 -15.31 6.74
N LEU A 438 -8.38 -16.11 5.84
CA LEU A 438 -7.83 -17.42 5.50
C LEU A 438 -7.70 -17.54 3.99
N SER A 439 -6.50 -17.87 3.53
CA SER A 439 -6.25 -18.16 2.13
C SER A 439 -5.77 -19.59 1.93
N LEU A 440 -6.52 -20.33 1.10
CA LEU A 440 -6.27 -21.70 0.73
C LEU A 440 -6.31 -21.79 -0.80
N LYS A 441 -5.27 -22.39 -1.38
CA LYS A 441 -5.23 -22.67 -2.81
C LYS A 441 -4.60 -24.02 -3.04
N CYS A 442 -5.44 -25.04 -3.20
CA CYS A 442 -5.00 -26.41 -3.37
C CYS A 442 -6.07 -27.27 -4.04
N ALA A 443 -5.64 -28.10 -4.99
CA ALA A 443 -6.49 -29.02 -5.75
C ALA A 443 -7.00 -30.22 -4.94
N SER A 444 -6.49 -30.45 -3.73
CA SER A 444 -6.93 -31.52 -2.84
C SER A 444 -8.14 -31.15 -1.97
N LEU A 445 -8.56 -29.88 -1.98
CA LEU A 445 -9.66 -29.41 -1.14
C LEU A 445 -11.01 -29.70 -1.80
N THR A 446 -11.97 -30.16 -1.01
CA THR A 446 -13.32 -30.53 -1.46
C THR A 446 -14.38 -29.76 -0.69
N ASP A 447 -15.66 -30.06 -0.93
CA ASP A 447 -16.81 -29.49 -0.21
C ASP A 447 -16.70 -29.61 1.32
N ALA A 448 -15.97 -30.61 1.81
CA ALA A 448 -15.71 -30.78 3.23
C ALA A 448 -14.98 -29.58 3.85
N THR A 449 -14.08 -28.92 3.11
CA THR A 449 -13.42 -27.69 3.56
C THR A 449 -14.43 -26.59 3.88
N LEU A 450 -15.40 -26.32 2.99
CA LEU A 450 -16.40 -25.29 3.24
C LEU A 450 -17.24 -25.58 4.49
N HIS A 451 -17.58 -26.86 4.71
CA HIS A 451 -18.30 -27.26 5.92
C HIS A 451 -17.47 -27.00 7.19
N LEU A 452 -16.19 -27.37 7.20
CA LEU A 452 -15.30 -27.11 8.34
C LEU A 452 -15.14 -25.61 8.62
N LEU A 453 -14.98 -24.80 7.57
CA LEU A 453 -14.74 -23.36 7.69
C LEU A 453 -16.00 -22.58 8.10
N SER A 454 -17.20 -23.13 7.95
CA SER A 454 -18.44 -22.53 8.46
C SER A 454 -18.43 -22.36 9.98
N SER A 455 -17.60 -23.12 10.69
CA SER A 455 -17.46 -23.04 12.15
C SER A 455 -16.68 -21.81 12.65
N LEU A 456 -16.02 -21.06 11.75
CA LEU A 456 -15.18 -19.92 12.10
C LEU A 456 -16.02 -18.63 12.28
N PRO A 457 -16.14 -18.08 13.50
CA PRO A 457 -17.15 -17.06 13.80
C PRO A 457 -16.77 -15.65 13.32
N LYS A 458 -15.49 -15.37 13.03
CA LYS A 458 -14.96 -14.03 12.71
C LYS A 458 -14.39 -13.90 11.31
N LEU A 459 -14.59 -14.90 10.45
CA LEU A 459 -14.04 -14.90 9.10
C LEU A 459 -14.66 -13.75 8.29
N THR A 460 -13.83 -12.86 7.75
CA THR A 460 -14.22 -11.71 6.93
C THR A 460 -13.83 -11.93 5.47
N THR A 461 -12.70 -12.59 5.23
CA THR A 461 -12.20 -12.94 3.91
C THR A 461 -11.81 -14.40 3.88
N LEU A 462 -12.38 -15.12 2.92
CA LEU A 462 -12.05 -16.51 2.65
C LEU A 462 -11.68 -16.65 1.18
N HIS A 463 -10.47 -17.13 0.91
CA HIS A 463 -10.08 -17.55 -0.43
C HIS A 463 -9.92 -19.07 -0.43
N VAL A 464 -10.66 -19.73 -1.31
CA VAL A 464 -10.58 -21.16 -1.59
C VAL A 464 -10.47 -21.31 -3.10
N CYS A 465 -9.23 -21.26 -3.59
CA CYS A 465 -8.94 -21.24 -5.02
C CYS A 465 -8.45 -22.62 -5.51
N ASP A 466 -8.68 -22.91 -6.79
CA ASP A 466 -8.29 -24.19 -7.45
C ASP A 466 -8.81 -25.45 -6.72
N ALA A 467 -9.88 -25.34 -5.93
CA ALA A 467 -10.45 -26.45 -5.17
C ALA A 467 -11.52 -27.22 -5.98
N VAL A 468 -11.77 -28.46 -5.59
CA VAL A 468 -12.79 -29.34 -6.20
C VAL A 468 -14.12 -29.14 -5.47
N LEU A 469 -14.70 -27.94 -5.64
CA LEU A 469 -15.97 -27.55 -5.03
C LEU A 469 -17.14 -27.84 -5.95
N THR A 470 -18.16 -28.54 -5.46
CA THR A 470 -19.40 -28.80 -6.19
C THR A 470 -20.47 -27.78 -5.83
N THR A 471 -21.51 -27.71 -6.66
CA THR A 471 -22.69 -26.87 -6.40
C THR A 471 -23.36 -27.23 -5.08
N ASN A 472 -23.41 -28.52 -4.75
CA ASN A 472 -23.99 -29.00 -3.48
C ASN A 472 -23.17 -28.52 -2.28
N GLY A 473 -21.85 -28.47 -2.40
CA GLY A 473 -20.96 -27.93 -1.38
C GLY A 473 -21.21 -26.44 -1.12
N LEU A 474 -21.37 -25.66 -2.18
CA LEU A 474 -21.66 -24.23 -2.08
C LEU A 474 -23.07 -23.96 -1.52
N ASP A 475 -24.07 -24.77 -1.88
CA ASP A 475 -25.43 -24.64 -1.35
C ASP A 475 -25.53 -24.99 0.14
N ALA A 476 -24.76 -26.00 0.56
CA ALA A 476 -24.63 -26.43 1.95
C ALA A 476 -23.76 -25.47 2.79
N PHE A 477 -22.92 -24.65 2.15
CA PHE A 477 -22.07 -23.70 2.83
C PHE A 477 -22.92 -22.63 3.53
N SER A 478 -22.74 -22.55 4.85
CA SER A 478 -23.38 -21.54 5.69
C SER A 478 -22.31 -20.53 6.11
N PRO A 479 -22.12 -19.44 5.34
CA PRO A 479 -21.07 -18.47 5.63
C PRO A 479 -21.33 -17.77 6.97
N PRO A 480 -20.28 -17.45 7.74
CA PRO A 480 -20.42 -16.66 8.95
C PRO A 480 -20.93 -15.26 8.61
N THR A 481 -21.70 -14.66 9.52
CA THR A 481 -22.31 -13.33 9.31
C THR A 481 -21.29 -12.21 9.07
N THR A 482 -20.04 -12.42 9.45
CA THR A 482 -18.93 -11.49 9.25
C THR A 482 -18.29 -11.56 7.86
N LEU A 483 -18.59 -12.61 7.08
CA LEU A 483 -17.96 -12.84 5.77
C LEU A 483 -18.36 -11.72 4.81
N ARG A 484 -17.35 -11.10 4.18
CA ARG A 484 -17.51 -10.02 3.21
C ARG A 484 -16.99 -10.40 1.84
N VAL A 485 -15.90 -11.17 1.77
CA VAL A 485 -15.27 -11.57 0.52
C VAL A 485 -15.09 -13.07 0.51
N LEU A 486 -15.59 -13.72 -0.55
CA LEU A 486 -15.41 -15.13 -0.84
C LEU A 486 -14.77 -15.27 -2.23
N ASP A 487 -13.51 -15.66 -2.29
CA ASP A 487 -12.79 -15.90 -3.53
C ASP A 487 -12.79 -17.40 -3.85
N LEU A 488 -13.35 -17.75 -5.01
CA LEU A 488 -13.51 -19.12 -5.51
C LEU A 488 -12.83 -19.30 -6.87
N MET A 489 -11.91 -18.41 -7.26
CA MET A 489 -11.24 -18.48 -8.56
C MET A 489 -10.58 -19.85 -8.78
N GLY A 490 -10.72 -20.40 -9.98
CA GLY A 490 -10.22 -21.72 -10.34
C GLY A 490 -11.07 -22.91 -9.85
N CYS A 491 -12.23 -22.67 -9.24
CA CYS A 491 -13.17 -23.74 -8.88
C CYS A 491 -14.10 -24.11 -10.06
N TRP A 492 -13.53 -24.75 -11.09
CA TRP A 492 -14.17 -24.99 -12.39
C TRP A 492 -15.44 -25.85 -12.37
N LEU A 493 -15.74 -26.55 -11.27
CA LEU A 493 -16.93 -27.38 -11.13
C LEU A 493 -18.18 -26.57 -10.71
N LEU A 494 -18.01 -25.32 -10.32
CA LEU A 494 -19.11 -24.44 -9.95
C LEU A 494 -19.84 -23.93 -11.20
N THR A 495 -21.17 -24.00 -11.16
CA THR A 495 -22.04 -23.51 -12.22
C THR A 495 -22.49 -22.07 -11.95
N GLU A 496 -22.86 -21.35 -13.01
CA GLU A 496 -23.40 -20.00 -12.93
C GLU A 496 -24.67 -19.92 -12.06
N ASP A 497 -25.54 -20.92 -12.17
CA ASP A 497 -26.77 -21.00 -11.39
C ASP A 497 -26.47 -21.11 -9.89
N ALA A 498 -25.52 -21.96 -9.49
CA ALA A 498 -25.16 -22.13 -8.08
C ALA A 498 -24.58 -20.84 -7.48
N ILE A 499 -23.69 -20.15 -8.22
CA ILE A 499 -23.11 -18.87 -7.78
C ILE A 499 -24.21 -17.81 -7.69
N SER A 500 -25.10 -17.71 -8.68
CA SER A 500 -26.20 -16.76 -8.69
C SER A 500 -27.19 -16.99 -7.54
N GLN A 501 -27.47 -18.25 -7.21
CA GLN A 501 -28.30 -18.61 -6.05
C GLN A 501 -27.61 -18.22 -4.73
N PHE A 502 -26.30 -18.46 -4.62
CA PHE A 502 -25.55 -18.05 -3.43
C PHE A 502 -25.55 -16.53 -3.25
N ILE A 503 -25.33 -15.75 -4.32
CA ILE A 503 -25.39 -14.26 -4.27
C ILE A 503 -26.77 -13.78 -3.80
N LYS A 504 -27.85 -14.40 -4.29
CA LYS A 504 -29.21 -14.08 -3.86
C LYS A 504 -29.44 -14.39 -2.38
N LYS A 505 -28.89 -15.50 -1.88
CA LYS A 505 -29.01 -15.94 -0.48
C LYS A 505 -28.15 -15.10 0.46
N HIS A 506 -27.01 -14.59 -0.03
CA HIS A 506 -26.00 -13.87 0.76
C HIS A 506 -25.55 -12.56 0.06
N PRO A 507 -26.43 -11.54 -0.05
CA PRO A 507 -26.15 -10.31 -0.80
C PRO A 507 -25.03 -9.46 -0.19
N GLN A 508 -24.66 -9.69 1.07
CA GLN A 508 -23.56 -9.01 1.75
C GLN A 508 -22.17 -9.55 1.39
N VAL A 509 -22.07 -10.70 0.73
CA VAL A 509 -20.79 -11.35 0.38
C VAL A 509 -20.43 -11.03 -1.06
N GLU A 510 -19.30 -10.37 -1.27
CA GLU A 510 -18.66 -10.21 -2.58
C GLU A 510 -18.04 -11.56 -2.98
N ILE A 511 -18.58 -12.18 -4.03
CA ILE A 511 -18.01 -13.40 -4.61
C ILE A 511 -17.07 -13.04 -5.76
N ARG A 512 -15.86 -13.62 -5.75
CA ARG A 512 -14.93 -13.57 -6.88
C ARG A 512 -14.85 -14.93 -7.54
N HIS A 513 -15.22 -14.96 -8.82
CA HIS A 513 -15.18 -16.15 -9.66
C HIS A 513 -15.13 -15.70 -11.13
N GLU A 514 -14.54 -16.50 -12.01
CA GLU A 514 -14.39 -16.21 -13.44
C GLU A 514 -15.74 -15.90 -14.11
N ILE A 515 -16.79 -16.64 -13.72
CA ILE A 515 -18.16 -16.47 -14.23
C ILE A 515 -18.76 -15.10 -13.83
N VAL A 516 -18.44 -14.56 -12.64
CA VAL A 516 -18.97 -13.27 -12.15
C VAL A 516 -18.35 -12.08 -12.91
N GLN A 517 -17.10 -12.22 -13.34
CA GLN A 517 -16.48 -11.23 -14.22
C GLN A 517 -17.17 -11.17 -15.60
N ASN A 518 -17.76 -12.29 -16.06
CA ASN A 518 -18.51 -12.35 -17.31
C ASN A 518 -19.96 -11.86 -17.18
N LEU A 519 -20.61 -12.09 -16.03
CA LEU A 519 -21.96 -11.59 -15.73
C LEU A 519 -22.05 -10.05 -15.75
N SER A 520 -20.97 -9.37 -15.37
CA SER A 520 -20.90 -7.90 -15.43
C SER A 520 -20.73 -7.39 -16.88
N THR A 521 -20.21 -8.21 -17.78
CA THR A 521 -20.17 -7.94 -19.23
C THR A 521 -21.49 -8.27 -19.94
N GLU A 522 -22.23 -9.28 -19.47
CA GLU A 522 -23.52 -9.67 -20.09
C GLU A 522 -24.70 -8.79 -19.67
N GLN A 523 -24.65 -8.10 -18.53
CA GLN A 523 -25.63 -7.07 -18.20
C GLN A 523 -25.58 -5.84 -19.14
N GLN A 524 -24.53 -5.69 -19.96
CA GLN A 524 -24.51 -4.69 -21.04
C GLN A 524 -25.19 -5.18 -22.34
N THR A 525 -25.29 -6.50 -22.58
CA THR A 525 -25.85 -7.04 -23.84
C THR A 525 -27.35 -7.32 -23.80
N ILE A 526 -27.98 -7.39 -22.62
CA ILE A 526 -29.45 -7.59 -22.51
C ILE A 526 -30.26 -6.30 -22.77
N SER A 527 -29.60 -5.14 -22.93
CA SER A 527 -30.26 -3.87 -23.28
C SER A 527 -30.47 -3.63 -24.78
N ASN A 528 -30.06 -4.55 -25.66
CA ASN A 528 -30.10 -4.36 -27.12
C ASN A 528 -30.91 -5.44 -27.89
N CYS A 529 -32.05 -5.86 -27.35
CA CYS A 529 -33.03 -6.62 -28.14
C CYS A 529 -34.37 -5.87 -28.17
N LEU A 530 -34.46 -4.85 -29.04
CA LEU A 530 -35.69 -4.34 -29.64
C LEU A 530 -35.32 -3.44 -30.85
N SER A 531 -35.13 -4.06 -32.02
CA SER A 531 -35.67 -3.56 -33.30
C SER A 531 -35.31 -4.53 -34.43
N THR A 532 -36.34 -4.90 -35.18
CA THR A 532 -36.36 -5.80 -36.32
C THR A 532 -35.90 -5.10 -37.60
N SER A 533 -35.00 -5.72 -38.37
CA SER A 533 -35.22 -5.93 -39.81
C SER A 533 -34.15 -6.83 -40.43
N GLN A 534 -34.64 -7.79 -41.20
CA GLN A 534 -33.98 -8.81 -42.02
C GLN A 534 -32.88 -8.25 -42.96
N GLN A 535 -31.76 -8.96 -43.13
CA GLN A 535 -31.30 -9.49 -44.44
C GLN A 535 -30.00 -10.33 -44.36
N SER A 536 -30.17 -11.59 -44.77
CA SER A 536 -29.25 -12.59 -45.39
C SER A 536 -27.71 -12.46 -45.38
N LEU A 537 -27.09 -13.52 -44.85
CA LEU A 537 -26.05 -14.39 -45.45
C LEU A 537 -24.85 -13.77 -46.18
N LYS A 538 -23.65 -13.96 -45.61
CA LYS A 538 -22.56 -14.82 -46.16
C LYS A 538 -21.32 -14.77 -45.26
N GLY A 539 -20.79 -15.94 -44.88
CA GLY A 539 -19.47 -16.08 -44.25
C GLY A 539 -18.33 -15.74 -45.22
N PRO A 540 -17.09 -15.63 -44.72
CA PRO A 540 -16.18 -16.75 -44.98
C PRO A 540 -15.16 -17.08 -43.88
N GLN A 541 -14.62 -18.28 -44.03
CA GLN A 541 -13.58 -18.96 -43.25
C GLN A 541 -12.17 -18.35 -43.39
N TRP A 542 -11.41 -18.51 -42.29
CA TRP A 542 -9.96 -18.73 -42.13
C TRP A 542 -8.94 -18.04 -43.04
N ASN A 543 -7.93 -17.41 -42.42
CA ASN A 543 -6.54 -17.75 -42.72
C ASN A 543 -5.55 -17.38 -41.60
N LYS A 544 -4.76 -18.38 -41.19
CA LYS A 544 -3.57 -18.27 -40.34
C LYS A 544 -2.52 -17.42 -41.06
N LYS A 545 -1.98 -16.39 -40.40
CA LYS A 545 -0.63 -15.87 -40.67
C LYS A 545 0.06 -15.56 -39.34
N GLN A 546 1.16 -16.26 -39.09
CA GLN A 546 2.15 -15.96 -38.08
C GLN A 546 2.68 -14.53 -38.29
N GLY A 547 2.56 -13.69 -37.28
CA GLY A 547 3.20 -12.39 -37.19
C GLY A 547 3.64 -12.17 -35.76
N ASN A 548 4.95 -12.13 -35.55
CA ASN A 548 5.58 -11.75 -34.28
C ASN A 548 5.00 -10.42 -33.79
N LEU A 549 4.36 -10.44 -32.62
CA LEU A 549 4.05 -9.26 -31.83
C LEU A 549 4.82 -9.38 -30.51
N PRO A 550 5.58 -8.36 -30.09
CA PRO A 550 6.26 -8.38 -28.80
C PRO A 550 5.21 -8.29 -27.67
N MET A 551 5.30 -9.23 -26.74
CA MET A 551 4.58 -9.26 -25.47
C MET A 551 4.74 -7.92 -24.74
N PRO A 552 3.65 -7.30 -24.23
CA PRO A 552 3.79 -6.25 -23.22
C PRO A 552 4.33 -6.91 -21.96
N GLN A 553 5.54 -6.52 -21.55
CA GLN A 553 6.03 -6.78 -20.20
C GLN A 553 5.04 -6.14 -19.23
N PHE A 554 4.35 -6.97 -18.44
CA PHE A 554 3.64 -6.50 -17.26
C PHE A 554 4.68 -5.88 -16.31
N PHE A 555 4.75 -4.56 -16.32
CA PHE A 555 5.50 -3.79 -15.34
C PHE A 555 4.72 -3.86 -14.03
N VAL A 556 5.22 -4.65 -13.09
CA VAL A 556 4.73 -4.65 -11.70
C VAL A 556 5.32 -3.42 -11.03
N ASP A 557 4.47 -2.42 -10.81
CA ASP A 557 4.80 -1.20 -10.06
C ASP A 557 5.14 -1.57 -8.60
N GLN A 558 6.43 -1.54 -8.25
CA GLN A 558 6.91 -1.89 -6.90
C GLN A 558 6.64 -0.79 -5.84
N ARG A 559 5.90 0.29 -6.18
CA ARG A 559 5.43 1.28 -5.19
C ARG A 559 4.37 0.73 -4.23
N LEU A 560 3.81 -0.44 -4.51
CA LEU A 560 2.63 -0.99 -3.82
C LEU A 560 2.90 -1.72 -2.49
N LYS A 561 4.00 -1.44 -1.78
CA LYS A 561 4.18 -1.98 -0.42
C LYS A 561 3.60 -1.07 0.67
N TYR A 562 3.57 0.25 0.44
CA TYR A 562 2.90 1.22 1.30
C TYR A 562 2.40 2.41 0.47
N ASN A 563 1.17 2.86 0.69
CA ASN A 563 0.64 4.05 0.04
C ASN A 563 1.23 5.34 0.67
N ARG A 564 1.13 6.49 -0.02
CA ARG A 564 1.67 7.77 0.48
C ARG A 564 1.07 8.18 1.84
N GLU A 565 -0.19 7.86 2.09
CA GLU A 565 -0.87 8.17 3.35
C GLU A 565 -0.37 7.28 4.49
N GLU A 566 0.00 6.01 4.22
CA GLU A 566 0.63 5.08 5.15
C GLU A 566 2.07 5.51 5.47
N LEU A 567 2.85 5.94 4.47
CA LEU A 567 4.20 6.46 4.69
C LEU A 567 4.19 7.77 5.50
N LEU A 568 3.21 8.65 5.24
CA LEU A 568 3.00 9.87 6.02
C LEU A 568 2.43 9.57 7.42
N ALA A 569 1.51 8.61 7.58
CA ALA A 569 1.01 8.18 8.89
C ALA A 569 2.12 7.56 9.76
N LEU A 570 3.06 6.85 9.13
CA LEU A 570 4.26 6.31 9.78
C LEU A 570 5.30 7.39 10.12
N GLN A 571 5.21 8.60 9.56
CA GLN A 571 6.05 9.75 9.92
C GLN A 571 5.48 10.51 11.13
N PHE A 572 4.18 10.39 11.40
CA PHE A 572 3.48 11.18 12.42
C PHE A 572 2.82 10.36 13.53
N SER A 573 3.02 9.04 13.65
CA SER A 573 2.47 8.30 14.79
C SER A 573 3.13 8.75 16.09
N PRO A 574 2.40 9.36 17.05
CA PRO A 574 2.88 9.46 18.42
C PRO A 574 2.90 8.05 19.01
N LEU A 575 3.95 7.74 19.75
CA LEU A 575 3.98 6.63 20.68
C LEU A 575 2.78 6.73 21.65
N ALA A 576 2.20 5.57 21.99
CA ALA A 576 1.13 5.31 22.97
C ALA A 576 -0.34 5.46 22.51
N LEU A 577 -0.92 4.31 22.12
CA LEU A 577 -2.35 4.03 22.34
C LEU A 577 -2.56 3.81 23.85
N GLN A 578 -3.20 4.76 24.55
CA GLN A 578 -3.87 4.46 25.80
C GLN A 578 -5.18 3.72 25.48
N SER A 579 -5.32 2.55 26.10
CA SER A 579 -6.53 1.71 26.09
C SER A 579 -7.73 2.39 26.76
N PRO A 580 -8.97 2.04 26.37
CA PRO A 580 -10.17 2.47 27.07
C PRO A 580 -10.38 1.66 28.36
N HIS A 581 -11.14 2.23 29.30
CA HIS A 581 -11.51 1.75 30.64
C HIS A 581 -10.57 2.19 31.78
N ASP A 582 -10.92 3.30 32.45
CA ASP A 582 -11.56 3.18 33.76
C ASP A 582 -12.29 4.48 34.15
N ALA A 583 -13.56 4.32 34.52
CA ALA A 583 -14.35 5.34 35.17
C ALA A 583 -14.09 5.24 36.68
N GLY A 584 -13.58 6.31 37.29
CA GLY A 584 -13.33 6.37 38.73
C GLY A 584 -13.23 7.81 39.22
N SER A 585 -14.30 8.26 39.85
CA SER A 585 -14.50 9.56 40.49
C SER A 585 -13.49 9.85 41.61
N VAL A 586 -12.85 11.02 41.64
CA VAL A 586 -12.56 11.77 42.88
C VAL A 586 -12.49 13.28 42.57
N THR A 587 -13.20 14.06 43.37
CA THR A 587 -13.33 15.53 43.41
C THR A 587 -12.06 16.27 43.87
N PRO A 588 -11.87 17.56 43.53
CA PRO A 588 -10.73 18.34 44.02
C PRO A 588 -11.05 18.94 45.39
N ASN A 589 -10.09 18.88 46.31
CA ASN A 589 -10.04 19.78 47.46
C ASN A 589 -8.58 20.04 47.87
N ILE A 590 -8.24 21.32 47.79
CA ILE A 590 -7.12 22.07 48.41
C ILE A 590 -5.73 21.82 47.83
#